data_AF-A0A5C4QVG4-F1
#
_entry.id   AF-A0A5C4QVG4-F1
#
_cell.length_a   1.000
_cell.length_b   1.000
_cell.length_c   1.000
_cell.angle_alpha   90.00
_cell.angle_beta   90.00
_cell.angle_gamma   90.00
#
_symmetry.space_group_name_H-M   'P 1'
#
loop_
_entity.id
_entity.type
_entity.pdbx_description
1 polymer ?
#
loop_
_entity_poly.entity_id
_entity_poly.type
_entity_poly.pdbx_seq_one_letter_code
_entity_poly.pdbx_strand_id
1 'polypeptide(L)'
;MTGTATGATGGGRNWTFLTNHGHVLLAIARDPTARLRDVAAEVGVTERAAQAIVADLEAEGYLHRTRVGRRNEYTLNPSGRFRHPAEAYRQVGDLLALFADAPPADATRPS
;
A
#
# COMPACT_ATOMS: atom_id res chain seq x y z
N MET A 1 -29.93 -37.71 12.14
CA MET A 1 -30.20 -37.04 10.86
C MET A 1 -29.46 -35.72 10.84
N THR A 2 -28.61 -35.58 9.83
CA THR A 2 -27.71 -34.46 9.47
C THR A 2 -28.47 -33.16 9.22
N GLY A 3 -27.81 -32.00 9.41
CA GLY A 3 -28.31 -30.72 8.93
C GLY A 3 -27.53 -29.49 9.40
N THR A 4 -26.28 -29.37 8.96
CA THR A 4 -25.49 -28.12 8.98
C THR A 4 -26.18 -26.99 8.22
N ALA A 5 -26.06 -25.75 8.69
CA ALA A 5 -26.17 -24.56 7.84
C ALA A 5 -25.16 -23.49 8.28
N THR A 6 -23.98 -23.57 7.65
CA THR A 6 -22.99 -22.49 7.53
C THR A 6 -23.65 -21.28 6.87
N GLY A 7 -23.76 -20.17 7.61
CA GLY A 7 -24.09 -18.88 7.01
C GLY A 7 -22.89 -18.34 6.25
N ALA A 8 -22.93 -18.43 4.93
CA ALA A 8 -21.96 -17.80 4.04
C ALA A 8 -21.95 -16.28 4.26
N THR A 9 -20.82 -15.71 4.68
CA THR A 9 -20.60 -14.25 4.57
C THR A 9 -20.46 -13.95 3.09
N GLY A 10 -21.55 -13.47 2.49
CA GLY A 10 -21.59 -13.03 1.10
C GLY A 10 -20.43 -12.07 0.81
N GLY A 11 -19.73 -12.32 -0.29
CA GLY A 11 -18.68 -11.47 -0.82
C GLY A 11 -19.22 -10.10 -1.19
N GLY A 12 -19.34 -9.22 -0.19
CA GLY A 12 -19.46 -7.80 -0.42
C GLY A 12 -18.23 -7.35 -1.20
N ARG A 13 -18.42 -6.56 -2.25
CA ARG A 13 -17.31 -5.85 -2.90
C ARG A 13 -16.65 -4.98 -1.83
N ASN A 14 -15.55 -5.48 -1.24
CA ASN A 14 -14.67 -4.72 -0.37
C ASN A 14 -14.02 -3.62 -1.22
N TRP A 15 -14.73 -2.51 -1.35
CA TRP A 15 -14.21 -1.34 -2.01
C TRP A 15 -13.30 -0.63 -1.00
N THR A 16 -12.06 -0.42 -1.40
CA THR A 16 -11.09 0.38 -0.66
C THR A 16 -11.06 1.78 -1.23
N PHE A 17 -10.76 2.77 -0.38
CA PHE A 17 -10.64 4.15 -0.83
C PHE A 17 -9.42 4.36 -1.73
N LEU A 18 -8.30 3.72 -1.39
CA LEU A 18 -7.07 3.78 -2.19
C LEU A 18 -7.04 2.66 -3.23
N THR A 19 -6.41 2.97 -4.35
CA THR A 19 -6.05 1.97 -5.36
C THR A 19 -4.94 1.06 -4.85
N ASN A 20 -4.72 -0.09 -5.50
CA ASN A 20 -3.58 -0.94 -5.19
C ASN A 20 -2.23 -0.20 -5.31
N HIS A 21 -2.12 0.80 -6.19
CA HIS A 21 -0.93 1.66 -6.28
C HIS A 21 -0.70 2.46 -5.00
N GLY A 22 -1.77 3.08 -4.47
CA GLY A 22 -1.70 3.81 -3.20
C GLY A 22 -1.34 2.88 -2.04
N HIS A 23 -1.94 1.69 -1.98
CA HIS A 23 -1.64 0.71 -0.93
C HIS A 23 -0.19 0.20 -0.99
N VAL A 24 0.33 -0.12 -2.18
CA VAL A 24 1.74 -0.54 -2.34
C VAL A 24 2.70 0.59 -1.97
N LEU A 25 2.41 1.83 -2.38
CA LEU A 25 3.23 2.99 -2.05
C LEU A 25 3.32 3.22 -0.54
N LEU A 26 2.19 3.10 0.17
CA LEU A 26 2.13 3.20 1.63
C LEU A 26 2.86 2.05 2.33
N ALA A 27 2.73 0.82 1.83
CA ALA A 27 3.44 -0.33 2.39
C ALA A 27 4.97 -0.15 2.28
N ILE A 28 5.46 0.33 1.13
CA ILE A 28 6.88 0.66 0.92
C ILE A 28 7.31 1.84 1.80
N ALA A 29 6.44 2.82 2.03
CA ALA A 29 6.74 3.93 2.93
C ALA A 29 6.98 3.48 4.38
N ARG A 30 6.26 2.44 4.82
CA ARG A 30 6.38 1.86 6.17
C ARG A 30 7.63 1.01 6.33
N ASP A 31 7.96 0.20 5.32
CA ASP A 31 9.20 -0.59 5.27
C ASP A 31 9.86 -0.47 3.89
N PRO A 32 10.81 0.48 3.75
CA PRO A 32 11.59 0.68 2.52
C PRO A 32 12.42 -0.53 2.08
N THR A 33 12.62 -1.52 2.96
CA THR A 33 13.42 -2.72 2.70
C THR A 33 12.56 -3.98 2.51
N ALA A 34 11.23 -3.80 2.50
CA ALA A 34 10.27 -4.89 2.37
C ALA A 34 10.47 -5.67 1.06
N ARG A 35 10.25 -6.98 1.12
CA ARG A 35 10.23 -7.80 -0.10
C ARG A 35 8.89 -7.61 -0.78
N LEU A 36 8.88 -7.53 -2.12
CA LEU A 36 7.64 -7.36 -2.88
C LEU A 36 6.59 -8.45 -2.64
N ARG A 37 7.02 -9.66 -2.31
CA ARG A 37 6.10 -10.74 -1.91
C ARG A 37 5.36 -10.43 -0.60
N ASP A 38 6.04 -9.78 0.35
CA ASP A 38 5.49 -9.45 1.67
C ASP A 38 4.54 -8.26 1.51
N VAL A 39 4.92 -7.27 0.69
CA VAL A 39 4.04 -6.16 0.27
C VAL A 39 2.79 -6.66 -0.47
N ALA A 40 2.94 -7.63 -1.38
CA ALA A 40 1.81 -8.20 -2.11
C ALA A 40 0.82 -8.88 -1.16
N ALA A 41 1.32 -9.61 -0.16
CA ALA A 41 0.50 -10.23 0.86
C ALA A 41 -0.22 -9.21 1.74
N GLU A 42 0.44 -8.13 2.17
CA GLU A 42 -0.16 -7.04 2.95
C GLU A 42 -1.29 -6.33 2.17
N VAL A 43 -1.05 -6.04 0.89
CA VAL A 43 -2.01 -5.32 0.03
C VAL A 43 -3.14 -6.21 -0.49
N GLY A 44 -2.96 -7.54 -0.47
CA GLY A 44 -3.96 -8.48 -0.99
C GLY A 44 -3.93 -8.63 -2.52
N VAL A 45 -2.74 -8.49 -3.13
CA VAL A 45 -2.52 -8.67 -4.57
C VAL A 45 -1.55 -9.81 -4.84
N THR A 46 -1.43 -10.22 -6.10
CA THR A 46 -0.40 -11.19 -6.49
C THR A 46 0.98 -10.54 -6.50
N GLU A 47 2.04 -11.33 -6.28
CA GLU A 47 3.43 -10.82 -6.33
C GLU A 47 3.75 -10.17 -7.68
N ARG A 48 3.26 -10.77 -8.79
CA ARG A 48 3.39 -10.20 -10.13
C ARG A 48 2.71 -8.84 -10.26
N ALA A 49 1.53 -8.67 -9.65
CA ALA A 49 0.83 -7.38 -9.64
C ALA A 49 1.60 -6.34 -8.83
N ALA A 50 2.13 -6.71 -7.66
CA ALA A 50 2.98 -5.81 -6.87
C ALA A 50 4.24 -5.39 -7.64
N GLN A 51 4.89 -6.32 -8.36
CA GLN A 51 6.03 -6.01 -9.22
C GLN A 51 5.68 -5.02 -10.33
N ALA A 52 4.54 -5.21 -11.01
CA ALA A 52 4.06 -4.30 -12.05
C ALA A 52 3.78 -2.89 -11.48
N ILE A 53 3.06 -2.82 -10.35
CA ILE A 53 2.76 -1.56 -9.66
C ILE A 53 4.04 -0.82 -9.27
N VAL A 54 5.04 -1.51 -8.75
CA VAL A 54 6.32 -0.88 -8.38
C VAL A 54 7.08 -0.38 -9.61
N ALA A 55 7.03 -1.11 -10.73
CA ALA A 55 7.61 -0.63 -11.98
C ALA A 55 6.88 0.62 -12.50
N ASP A 56 5.55 0.67 -12.40
CA ASP A 56 4.76 1.85 -12.77
C ASP A 56 5.09 3.04 -11.86
N LEU A 57 5.23 2.82 -10.55
CA LEU A 57 5.62 3.88 -9.60
C LEU A 57 7.06 4.38 -9.84
N GLU A 58 7.98 3.49 -10.22
CA GLU A 58 9.37 3.82 -10.56
C GLU A 58 9.45 4.63 -11.86
N ALA A 59 8.72 4.21 -12.90
CA ALA A 59 8.67 4.88 -14.20
C ALA A 59 8.17 6.32 -14.12
N GLU A 60 7.28 6.59 -13.16
CA GLU A 60 6.69 7.91 -12.93
C GLU A 60 7.46 8.73 -11.88
N GLY A 61 8.55 8.18 -11.36
CA GLY A 61 9.43 8.86 -10.42
C GLY A 61 8.82 9.03 -9.02
N TYR A 62 7.84 8.22 -8.62
CA TYR A 62 7.33 8.19 -7.24
C TYR A 62 8.26 7.43 -6.29
N LEU A 63 9.08 6.53 -6.82
CA LEU A 63 10.09 5.81 -6.06
C LEU A 63 11.31 5.50 -6.93
N HIS A 64 12.42 5.20 -6.27
CA HIS A 64 13.63 4.67 -6.88
C HIS A 64 14.04 3.39 -6.17
N ARG A 65 14.38 2.36 -6.95
CA ARG A 65 14.87 1.10 -6.41
C ARG A 65 16.40 1.04 -6.49
N THR A 66 17.04 0.85 -5.35
CA THR A 66 18.48 0.62 -5.25
C THR A 66 18.75 -0.80 -4.76
N ARG A 67 19.66 -1.52 -5.44
CA ARG A 67 20.04 -2.86 -5.01
C ARG A 67 21.14 -2.79 -3.95
N VAL A 68 20.84 -3.20 -2.73
CA VAL A 68 21.78 -3.26 -1.61
C VAL A 68 22.07 -4.73 -1.29
N GLY A 69 23.12 -5.26 -1.90
CA GLY A 69 23.51 -6.67 -1.80
C GLY A 69 22.46 -7.63 -2.37
N ARG A 70 21.85 -8.44 -1.51
CA ARG A 70 20.79 -9.41 -1.86
C ARG A 70 19.37 -8.83 -1.77
N ARG A 71 19.22 -7.59 -1.29
CA ARG A 71 17.92 -6.95 -1.10
C ARG A 71 17.78 -5.72 -1.98
N ASN A 72 16.53 -5.34 -2.24
CA ASN A 72 16.20 -4.05 -2.80
C ASN A 72 15.86 -3.11 -1.64
N GLU A 73 16.28 -1.87 -1.76
CA GLU A 73 15.88 -0.76 -0.91
C GLU A 73 15.17 0.26 -1.80
N TYR A 74 14.05 0.77 -1.32
CA TYR A 74 13.18 1.67 -2.06
C TYR A 74 13.23 3.06 -1.44
N THR A 75 13.61 4.06 -2.23
CA THR A 75 13.58 5.46 -1.82
C THR A 75 12.36 6.12 -2.42
N LEU A 76 11.46 6.64 -1.59
CA LEU A 76 10.27 7.36 -2.07
C LEU A 76 10.62 8.80 -2.45
N ASN A 77 9.95 9.30 -3.49
CA ASN A 77 9.99 10.69 -3.89
C ASN A 77 8.69 11.39 -3.44
N PRO A 78 8.66 12.04 -2.26
CA PRO A 78 7.47 12.71 -1.77
C PRO A 78 7.03 13.87 -2.65
N SER A 79 7.93 14.41 -3.49
CA SER A 79 7.64 15.52 -4.42
C SER A 79 6.87 15.10 -5.67
N GLY A 80 6.62 13.80 -5.87
CA GLY A 80 5.81 13.30 -6.98
C GLY A 80 4.38 13.85 -6.90
N ARG A 81 3.87 14.44 -7.98
CA ARG A 81 2.51 15.02 -8.02
C ARG A 81 1.46 13.96 -8.29
N PHE A 82 0.25 14.13 -7.78
CA PHE A 82 -0.88 13.29 -8.20
C PHE A 82 -1.20 13.52 -9.68
N ARG A 83 -1.50 12.44 -10.40
CA ARG A 83 -1.77 12.51 -11.86
C ARG A 83 -3.11 13.13 -12.20
N HIS A 84 -4.09 13.06 -11.30
CA HIS A 84 -5.43 13.54 -11.60
C HIS A 84 -5.42 15.08 -11.68
N PRO A 85 -5.94 15.71 -12.75
CA PRO A 85 -5.89 17.18 -12.91
C PRO A 85 -6.47 17.94 -11.72
N ALA A 86 -7.48 17.36 -11.06
CA ALA A 86 -8.10 17.92 -9.86
C ALA A 86 -7.23 17.84 -8.59
N GLU A 87 -6.10 17.13 -8.63
CA GLU A 87 -5.21 16.88 -7.50
C GLU A 87 -3.74 17.21 -7.86
N ALA A 88 -3.46 17.73 -9.06
CA ALA A 88 -2.11 18.01 -9.55
C ALA A 88 -1.34 19.09 -8.75
N TYR A 89 -2.03 19.78 -7.84
CA TYR A 89 -1.45 20.71 -6.86
C TYR A 89 -1.01 20.03 -5.57
N ARG A 90 -1.42 18.77 -5.33
CA ARG A 90 -1.02 17.95 -4.18
C ARG A 90 0.16 17.07 -4.54
N GLN A 91 0.98 16.80 -3.54
CA GLN A 91 2.13 15.91 -3.66
C GLN A 91 1.83 14.58 -2.97
N VAL A 92 2.41 13.50 -3.46
CA VAL A 92 2.35 12.17 -2.85
C VAL A 92 2.83 12.22 -1.39
N GLY A 93 3.77 13.11 -1.06
CA GLY A 93 4.20 13.38 0.30
C GLY A 93 3.06 13.77 1.25
N ASP A 94 2.01 14.47 0.78
CA ASP A 94 0.85 14.81 1.59
C ASP A 94 0.08 13.54 2.00
N LEU A 95 -0.07 12.59 1.07
CA LEU A 95 -0.66 11.29 1.38
C LEU A 95 0.22 10.49 2.33
N LEU A 96 1.54 10.46 2.11
CA LEU A 96 2.45 9.76 3.01
C LEU A 96 2.37 10.32 4.43
N ALA A 97 2.32 11.65 4.58
CA ALA A 97 2.20 12.31 5.88
C ALA A 97 0.91 11.92 6.61
N LEU A 98 -0.23 11.85 5.91
CA LEU A 98 -1.51 11.44 6.49
C LEU A 98 -1.49 10.03 7.11
N PHE A 99 -0.61 9.15 6.63
CA PHE A 99 -0.49 7.77 7.09
C PHE A 99 0.80 7.48 7.87
N ALA A 100 1.72 8.45 7.95
CA ALA A 100 2.94 8.36 8.75
C ALA A 100 2.67 8.68 10.23
N ASP A 101 1.71 9.58 10.50
CA ASP A 101 1.19 9.81 11.85
C ASP A 101 0.21 8.68 12.19
N ALA A 102 0.75 7.60 12.77
CA ALA A 102 -0.09 6.58 13.39
C ALA A 102 -1.02 7.24 14.42
N PRO A 103 -2.32 6.90 14.47
CA PRO A 103 -3.13 7.28 15.63
C PRO A 103 -2.45 6.73 16.89
N PRO A 104 -2.44 7.48 18.01
CA PRO A 104 -1.87 6.99 19.25
C PRO A 104 -2.50 5.63 19.54
N ALA A 105 -1.64 4.67 19.89
CA ALA A 105 -2.04 3.36 20.36
C ALA A 105 -2.76 3.52 21.72
N ASP A 106 -4.00 3.99 21.69
CA ASP A 106 -4.87 3.94 22.85
C ASP A 106 -6.34 3.86 22.44
N ALA A 107 -6.75 2.64 22.13
CA ALA A 107 -8.03 2.14 22.57
C ALA A 107 -7.77 0.85 23.35
N THR A 108 -6.93 0.96 24.39
CA THR A 108 -7.03 0.07 25.55
C THR A 108 -8.47 0.20 26.03
N ARG A 109 -9.30 -0.77 25.65
CA ARG A 109 -10.70 -0.88 26.06
C ARG A 109 -10.72 -0.89 27.61
N PRO A 110 -11.23 0.15 28.29
CA PRO A 110 -11.46 0.03 29.72
C PRO A 110 -12.54 -1.02 29.98
N SER A 111 -12.34 -1.74 31.09
CA SER A 111 -13.12 -2.88 31.60
C SER A 111 -14.59 -2.56 31.86
#